data_AF-A0A380FEC5-F1
#
_entry.id   AF-A0A380FEC5-F1
#
_cell.length_a   1.000
_cell.length_b   1.000
_cell.length_c   1.000
_cell.angle_alpha   90.00
_cell.angle_beta   90.00
_cell.angle_gamma   90.00
#
_symmetry.space_group_name_H-M   'P 1'
#
loop_
_entity.id
_entity.type
_entity.pdbx_description
1 polymer ?
#
loop_
_entity_poly.entity_id
_entity_poly.type
_entity_poly.pdbx_seq_one_letter_code
_entity_poly.pdbx_strand_id
1 'polypeptide(L)'
;MMKKVVIIGNGGHAKVIKDVINAQGEFILAGYLDNNIDNYYEESGCFYDNLSHLERYRNDYYFIIAIGNNKVRAQIFEQSNIAIKQFAKVIHPTAIISPYSEIGYGTVVMPNAVC
;
A
#
# COMPACT_ATOMS: atom_id res chain seq x y z
N MET A 1 -0.37 -19.06 1.33
CA MET A 1 -1.55 -18.30 0.86
C MET A 1 -1.08 -16.85 0.68
N MET A 2 -1.40 -16.18 -0.43
CA MET A 2 -0.91 -14.80 -0.67
C MET A 2 -1.57 -13.82 0.30
N LYS A 3 -0.81 -12.82 0.76
CA LYS A 3 -1.30 -11.79 1.69
C LYS A 3 -2.15 -10.77 0.94
N LYS A 4 -3.27 -10.33 1.49
CA LYS A 4 -4.10 -9.27 0.89
C LYS A 4 -3.59 -7.90 1.32
N VAL A 5 -3.43 -6.99 0.36
CA VAL A 5 -2.98 -5.60 0.62
C VAL A 5 -4.02 -4.59 0.13
N VAL A 6 -4.20 -3.54 0.92
CA VAL A 6 -5.05 -2.40 0.60
C VAL A 6 -4.17 -1.18 0.38
N ILE A 7 -4.42 -0.46 -0.70
CA ILE A 7 -3.72 0.79 -0.98
C ILE A 7 -4.53 1.96 -0.37
N ILE A 8 -3.88 2.78 0.45
CA ILE A 8 -4.43 4.04 0.93
C ILE A 8 -4.02 5.15 -0.04
N GLY A 9 -5.00 5.69 -0.77
CA GLY A 9 -4.86 6.62 -1.89
C GLY A 9 -5.15 5.96 -3.25
N ASN A 10 -5.86 6.65 -4.13
CA ASN A 10 -6.24 6.18 -5.47
C ASN A 10 -5.74 7.10 -6.60
N GLY A 11 -4.62 7.79 -6.36
CA GLY A 11 -4.00 8.71 -7.32
C GLY A 11 -3.03 8.03 -8.31
N GLY A 12 -2.28 8.85 -9.06
CA GLY A 12 -1.27 8.34 -10.01
C GLY A 12 -0.17 7.48 -9.35
N HIS A 13 0.23 7.81 -8.12
CA HIS A 13 1.21 7.02 -7.38
C HIS A 13 0.70 5.62 -7.01
N ALA A 14 -0.60 5.48 -6.76
CA ALA A 14 -1.25 4.19 -6.48
C ALA A 14 -1.22 3.25 -7.68
N LYS A 15 -1.30 3.79 -8.91
CA LYS A 15 -1.18 3.00 -10.15
C LYS A 15 0.19 2.35 -10.25
N VAL A 16 1.25 3.11 -10.00
CA VAL A 16 2.63 2.59 -10.02
C VAL A 16 2.84 1.55 -8.92
N ILE A 17 2.34 1.82 -7.70
CA ILE A 17 2.46 0.86 -6.59
C ILE A 17 1.71 -0.45 -6.88
N LYS A 18 0.54 -0.39 -7.53
CA LYS A 18 -0.18 -1.59 -8.00
C LYS A 18 0.69 -2.43 -8.92
N ASP A 19 1.39 -1.81 -9.87
CA ASP A 19 2.28 -2.55 -10.79
C ASP A 19 3.43 -3.22 -10.03
N VAL A 20 4.00 -2.54 -9.01
CA VAL A 20 5.05 -3.13 -8.17
C VAL A 20 4.51 -4.30 -7.32
N ILE A 21 3.32 -4.16 -6.73
CA ILE A 21 2.66 -5.25 -5.98
C ILE A 21 2.49 -6.49 -6.86
N ASN A 22 1.98 -6.30 -8.08
CA ASN A 22 1.77 -7.38 -9.05
C ASN A 22 3.09 -8.04 -9.46
N ALA A 23 4.14 -7.25 -9.70
CA ALA A 23 5.45 -7.76 -10.08
C ALA A 23 6.15 -8.52 -8.94
N GLN A 24 6.00 -8.07 -7.69
CA GLN A 24 6.59 -8.71 -6.52
C GLN A 24 5.98 -10.09 -6.24
N GLY A 25 4.67 -10.26 -6.46
CA GLY A 25 3.98 -11.54 -6.30
C GLY A 25 3.78 -12.03 -4.84
N GLU A 26 4.16 -11.25 -3.83
CA GLU A 26 3.94 -11.59 -2.41
C GLU A 26 2.52 -11.22 -1.93
N PHE A 27 1.95 -10.18 -2.53
CA PHE A 27 0.67 -9.60 -2.15
C PHE A 27 -0.34 -9.66 -3.29
N ILE A 28 -1.62 -9.79 -2.93
CA ILE A 28 -2.76 -9.56 -3.83
C ILE A 28 -3.39 -8.24 -3.43
N LEU A 29 -3.53 -7.33 -4.39
CA LEU A 29 -4.29 -6.11 -4.19
C LEU A 29 -5.77 -6.45 -3.96
N ALA A 30 -6.29 -6.08 -2.79
CA ALA A 30 -7.68 -6.33 -2.42
C ALA A 30 -8.58 -5.10 -2.62
N GLY A 31 -8.03 -3.89 -2.48
CA GLY A 31 -8.82 -2.68 -2.61
C GLY A 31 -8.08 -1.39 -2.34
N TYR A 32 -8.85 -0.30 -2.39
CA TYR A 32 -8.40 1.07 -2.23
C TYR A 32 -9.21 1.79 -1.15
N LEU A 33 -8.52 2.59 -0.35
CA LEU A 33 -9.11 3.52 0.61
C LEU A 33 -8.70 4.95 0.24
N ASP A 34 -9.65 5.81 -0.09
CA ASP A 34 -9.37 7.21 -0.47
C ASP A 34 -10.47 8.13 0.06
N ASN A 35 -10.12 9.36 0.47
CA ASN A 35 -11.09 10.34 0.95
C ASN A 35 -12.08 10.79 -0.13
N ASN A 36 -11.71 10.67 -1.41
CA ASN A 36 -12.55 11.07 -2.56
C ASN A 36 -13.54 9.97 -2.98
N ILE A 37 -13.59 8.84 -2.27
CA ILE A 37 -14.57 7.78 -2.51
C ILE A 37 -15.75 8.02 -1.57
N ASP A 38 -16.89 8.44 -2.11
CA ASP A 38 -18.07 8.76 -1.30
C ASP A 38 -18.81 7.51 -0.80
N ASN A 39 -18.92 6.50 -1.67
CA ASN A 39 -19.67 5.28 -1.39
C ASN A 39 -18.83 4.06 -1.75
N TYR A 40 -19.03 2.97 -1.00
CA TYR A 40 -18.41 1.69 -1.29
C TYR A 40 -18.84 1.15 -2.66
N TYR A 41 -17.89 0.62 -3.43
CA TYR A 41 -18.15 -0.14 -4.66
C TYR A 41 -17.04 -1.17 -4.93
N GLU A 42 -17.31 -2.11 -5.83
CA GLU A 42 -16.31 -3.06 -6.32
C GLU A 42 -16.13 -2.89 -7.83
N GLU A 43 -14.87 -2.91 -8.28
CA GLU A 43 -14.52 -2.85 -9.69
C GLU A 43 -13.25 -3.67 -9.95
N SER A 44 -13.23 -4.45 -11.04
CA SER A 44 -12.05 -5.23 -11.46
C SER A 44 -11.45 -6.13 -10.37
N GLY A 45 -12.30 -6.69 -9.50
CA GLY A 45 -11.89 -7.57 -8.40
C GLY A 45 -11.25 -6.86 -7.21
N CYS A 46 -11.36 -5.52 -7.14
CA CYS A 46 -10.94 -4.70 -6.01
C CYS A 46 -12.14 -3.99 -5.39
N PHE A 47 -12.15 -3.85 -4.06
CA PHE A 47 -13.09 -2.93 -3.41
C PHE A 47 -12.53 -1.50 -3.38
N TYR A 48 -13.43 -0.53 -3.32
CA TYR A 48 -13.13 0.88 -3.20
C TYR A 48 -14.02 1.44 -2.09
N ASP A 49 -13.41 2.05 -1.08
CA ASP A 49 -14.15 2.59 0.06
C ASP A 49 -13.51 3.90 0.55
N ASN A 50 -14.25 4.65 1.37
CA ASN A 50 -13.75 5.86 1.98
C ASN A 50 -12.67 5.52 3.03
N LEU A 51 -11.60 6.33 3.09
CA LEU A 51 -10.54 6.14 4.09
C LEU A 51 -11.05 6.22 5.54
N SER A 52 -12.14 6.93 5.81
CA SER A 52 -12.78 6.95 7.14
C SER A 52 -13.24 5.57 7.63
N HIS A 53 -13.42 4.60 6.73
CA HIS A 53 -13.80 3.22 7.05
C HIS A 53 -12.60 2.28 7.27
N LEU A 54 -11.36 2.80 7.31
CA LEU A 54 -10.13 2.03 7.48
C LEU A 54 -10.21 1.00 8.62
N GLU A 55 -10.85 1.37 9.73
CA GLU A 55 -11.00 0.53 10.92
C GLU A 55 -11.57 -0.86 10.61
N ARG A 56 -12.46 -0.97 9.59
CA ARG A 56 -13.12 -2.21 9.16
C ARG A 56 -12.16 -3.22 8.54
N TYR A 57 -11.02 -2.75 8.03
CA TYR A 57 -10.07 -3.57 7.25
C TYR A 57 -8.83 -3.95 8.06
N ARG A 58 -8.61 -3.36 9.24
CA ARG A 58 -7.32 -3.49 9.94
C ARG A 58 -6.99 -4.92 10.37
N ASN A 59 -7.96 -5.79 10.60
CA ASN A 59 -7.69 -7.14 11.12
C ASN A 59 -7.32 -8.15 10.02
N ASP A 60 -7.72 -7.89 8.78
CA ASP A 60 -7.67 -8.89 7.70
C ASP A 60 -6.69 -8.53 6.57
N TYR A 61 -6.17 -7.30 6.56
CA TYR A 61 -5.42 -6.75 5.46
C TYR A 61 -4.06 -6.17 5.88
N TYR A 62 -3.11 -6.21 4.95
CA TYR A 62 -1.93 -5.35 4.95
C TYR A 62 -2.24 -4.02 4.27
N PHE A 63 -1.41 -3.01 4.50
CA PHE A 63 -1.63 -1.66 3.99
C PHE A 63 -0.39 -1.06 3.34
N ILE A 64 -0.58 -0.21 2.34
CA ILE A 64 0.47 0.64 1.81
C ILE A 64 -0.10 2.02 1.49
N ILE A 65 0.60 3.09 1.89
CA ILE A 65 0.11 4.47 1.69
C ILE A 65 0.68 5.02 0.38
N ALA A 66 -0.15 5.11 -0.64
CA ALA A 66 0.20 5.57 -1.98
C ALA A 66 -0.06 7.08 -2.18
N ILE A 67 0.41 7.91 -1.25
CA ILE A 67 0.25 9.35 -1.30
C ILE A 67 1.62 10.02 -1.47
N GLY A 68 1.79 10.76 -2.58
CA GLY A 68 3.07 11.39 -2.92
C GLY A 68 3.46 12.53 -1.96
N ASN A 69 2.49 13.22 -1.36
CA ASN A 69 2.76 14.26 -0.37
C ASN A 69 3.24 13.62 0.95
N ASN A 70 4.52 13.83 1.29
CA ASN A 70 5.15 13.25 2.46
C ASN A 70 4.46 13.62 3.79
N LYS A 71 3.98 14.87 3.92
CA LYS A 71 3.30 15.32 5.16
C LYS A 71 1.97 14.60 5.33
N VAL A 72 1.17 14.52 4.27
CA VAL A 72 -0.11 13.82 4.30
C VAL A 72 0.09 12.32 4.54
N ARG A 73 1.09 11.72 3.90
CA ARG A 73 1.45 10.31 4.11
C ARG A 73 1.83 10.01 5.56
N ALA A 74 2.63 10.88 6.19
CA ALA A 74 3.00 10.76 7.60
C ALA A 74 1.79 10.91 8.54
N GLN A 75 0.93 11.91 8.29
CA GLN A 75 -0.29 12.12 9.07
C GLN A 75 -1.22 10.91 9.03
N ILE A 76 -1.45 10.33 7.85
CA ILE A 76 -2.29 9.13 7.71
C ILE A 76 -1.66 7.94 8.44
N PHE A 77 -0.35 7.75 8.32
CA PHE A 77 0.36 6.71 9.05
C PHE A 77 0.13 6.84 10.57
N GLU A 78 0.35 8.03 11.13
CA GLU A 78 0.18 8.32 12.56
C GLU A 78 -1.27 8.15 13.03
N GLN A 79 -2.25 8.52 12.20
CA GLN A 79 -3.68 8.49 12.55
C GLN A 79 -4.35 7.13 12.30
N SER A 80 -3.76 6.27 11.47
CA SER A 80 -4.38 4.99 11.06
C SER A 80 -4.52 3.97 12.18
N ASN A 81 -3.70 4.08 13.23
CA ASN A 81 -3.60 3.09 14.31
C ASN A 81 -3.42 1.64 13.78
N ILE A 82 -2.75 1.50 12.62
CA ILE A 82 -2.35 0.21 12.04
C ILE A 82 -1.03 -0.21 12.68
N ALA A 83 -0.89 -1.48 13.05
CA ALA A 83 0.38 -1.96 13.58
C ALA A 83 1.48 -1.84 12.51
N ILE A 84 2.67 -1.35 12.88
CA ILE A 84 3.77 -1.11 11.93
C ILE A 84 4.07 -2.32 11.00
N LYS A 85 3.95 -3.54 11.53
CA LYS A 85 4.20 -4.79 10.79
C LYS A 85 3.14 -5.12 9.73
N GLN A 86 1.98 -4.48 9.78
CA GLN A 86 0.92 -4.61 8.77
C GLN A 86 1.11 -3.67 7.58
N PHE A 87 2.04 -2.73 7.66
CA PHE A 87 2.43 -1.96 6.48
C PHE A 87 3.32 -2.80 5.57
N ALA A 88 2.84 -3.08 4.36
CA ALA A 88 3.54 -3.90 3.39
C ALA A 88 4.90 -3.28 3.02
N LYS A 89 5.88 -4.14 2.77
CA LYS A 89 7.11 -3.76 2.06
C LYS A 89 6.91 -4.13 0.60
N VAL A 90 6.73 -3.11 -0.22
CA VAL A 90 6.44 -3.28 -1.65
C VAL A 90 7.71 -3.04 -2.43
N ILE A 91 8.35 -4.11 -2.91
CA ILE A 91 9.70 -4.06 -3.49
C ILE A 91 9.64 -4.67 -4.88
N HIS A 92 9.97 -3.89 -5.90
CA HIS A 92 10.04 -4.40 -7.26
C HIS A 92 11.18 -5.43 -7.39
N PRO A 93 10.97 -6.59 -8.05
CA PRO A 93 11.98 -7.64 -8.15
C PRO A 93 13.25 -7.23 -8.92
N THR A 94 13.23 -6.13 -9.68
CA THR A 94 14.42 -5.60 -10.37
C THR A 94 15.23 -4.61 -9.54
N ALA A 95 14.80 -4.28 -8.32
CA ALA A 95 15.60 -3.47 -7.42
C ALA A 95 16.84 -4.24 -6.94
N ILE A 96 17.99 -3.59 -6.90
CA ILE A 96 19.23 -4.15 -6.37
C ILE A 96 19.41 -3.59 -4.96
N ILE A 97 19.23 -4.46 -3.97
CA ILE A 97 19.31 -4.08 -2.56
C ILE A 97 20.53 -4.76 -1.95
N SER A 98 21.43 -3.98 -1.38
CA SER A 98 22.57 -4.48 -0.61
C SER A 98 22.11 -5.40 0.53
N PRO A 99 22.80 -6.52 0.79
CA PRO A 99 22.48 -7.40 1.91
C PRO A 99 22.71 -6.73 3.28
N TYR A 100 23.35 -5.56 3.32
CA TYR A 100 23.58 -4.76 4.52
C TYR A 100 22.53 -3.66 4.74
N SER A 101 21.61 -3.46 3.79
CA SER A 101 20.57 -2.43 3.89
C SER A 101 19.35 -2.95 4.65
N GLU A 102 18.75 -2.10 5.49
CA GLU A 102 17.50 -2.40 6.19
C GLU A 102 16.33 -1.65 5.54
N ILE A 103 15.33 -2.39 5.04
CA ILE A 103 14.10 -1.82 4.48
C ILE A 103 12.99 -1.91 5.52
N GLY A 104 12.57 -0.75 6.02
CA GLY A 104 11.47 -0.61 6.98
C GLY A 104 10.08 -0.88 6.38
N TYR A 105 9.10 -1.14 7.25
CA TYR A 105 7.71 -1.36 6.86
C TYR A 105 7.07 -0.12 6.22
N GLY A 106 6.12 -0.33 5.29
CA GLY A 106 5.48 0.75 4.55
C GLY A 106 6.34 1.38 3.46
N THR A 107 7.52 0.80 3.18
CA THR A 107 8.42 1.28 2.13
C THR A 107 8.02 0.71 0.77
N VAL A 108 8.10 1.56 -0.26
CA VAL A 108 8.03 1.17 -1.67
C VAL A 108 9.40 1.32 -2.31
N VAL A 109 9.94 0.27 -2.91
CA VAL A 109 11.17 0.30 -3.70
C VAL A 109 10.79 0.09 -5.17
N MET A 110 11.07 1.11 -5.98
CA MET A 110 10.66 1.19 -7.37
C MET A 110 11.54 0.33 -8.30
N PRO A 111 11.08 0.03 -9.54
CA PRO A 111 11.87 -0.72 -10.50
C PRO A 111 13.26 -0.11 -10.72
N ASN A 112 14.28 -0.98 -10.76
CA ASN A 112 15.68 -0.64 -11.02
C ASN A 112 16.32 0.34 -10.01
N ALA A 113 15.71 0.54 -8.84
CA ALA A 113 16.36 1.24 -7.74
C ALA A 113 17.60 0.47 -7.27
N VAL A 114 18.64 1.20 -6.85
CA VAL A 114 19.84 0.64 -6.24
C VAL A 114 20.00 1.25 -4.86
N CYS A 115 20.02 0.42 -3.82
CA CYS A 115 20.10 0.85 -2.42
C CYS A 115 20.88 -0.12 -1.52
#